data_AF-A0A6B2XKV1-F1
#
_entry.id   AF-A0A6B2XKV1-F1
#
_cell.length_a   1.000
_cell.length_b   1.000
_cell.length_c   1.000
_cell.angle_alpha   90.00
_cell.angle_beta   90.00
_cell.angle_gamma   90.00
#
_symmetry.space_group_name_H-M   'P 1'
#
loop_
_entity.id
_entity.type
_entity.pdbx_description
1 polymer ?
#
loop_
_entity_poly.entity_id
_entity_poly.type
_entity_poly.pdbx_seq_one_letter_code
_entity_poly.pdbx_strand_id
1 'polypeptide(L)' 'MVCCAAIDTAGAAPGLDWLDGPSLLIHGERAADLTPRVLSLVEDGDPAPLEAWLVRSGIRAEKPVRLV' A
#
# COMPACT_ATOMS: atom_id res chain seq x y z
N MET A 1 -9.12 0.10 -7.01
CA MET A 1 -8.81 1.27 -6.13
C MET A 1 -7.84 0.86 -5.02
N VAL A 2 -6.55 1.15 -5.15
CA VAL A 2 -5.46 0.62 -4.30
C VAL A 2 -5.49 1.14 -2.84
N CYS A 3 -6.23 2.22 -2.57
CA CYS A 3 -6.33 2.81 -1.22
C CYS A 3 -7.45 2.26 -0.33
N CYS A 4 -8.18 1.22 -0.73
CA CYS A 4 -9.25 0.64 0.09
C CYS A 4 -8.80 -0.44 1.09
N ALA A 5 -7.50 -0.68 1.24
CA ALA A 5 -6.96 -1.67 2.16
C ALA A 5 -5.81 -1.09 3.00
N ALA A 6 -6.10 -0.11 3.85
CA ALA A 6 -5.18 0.28 4.92
C ALA A 6 -5.97 0.25 6.22
N ILE A 7 -5.67 -0.76 7.03
CA ILE A 7 -6.17 -0.91 8.40
C ILE A 7 -5.10 -0.39 9.35
N ASP A 8 -5.57 0.31 10.37
CA ASP A 8 -4.88 0.99 11.46
C ASP A 8 -4.00 0.05 12.30
N THR A 9 -3.00 -0.54 11.64
CA THR A 9 -1.91 -1.30 12.23
C THR A 9 -0.64 -0.50 11.96
N ALA A 10 0.18 -0.32 12.99
CA ALA A 10 1.38 0.53 12.96
C ALA A 10 1.14 2.03 12.65
N GLY A 11 -0.07 2.56 12.88
CA GLY A 11 -0.38 3.97 12.61
C GLY A 11 -0.35 4.33 11.12
N ALA A 12 -0.69 3.37 10.26
CA ALA A 12 -0.76 3.55 8.83
C ALA A 12 -2.13 4.08 8.39
N ALA A 13 -2.15 5.13 7.56
CA ALA A 13 -3.38 5.73 7.05
C ALA A 13 -3.37 5.79 5.50
N PRO A 14 -4.49 5.43 4.84
CA PRO A 14 -4.61 5.58 3.40
C PRO A 14 -4.71 7.07 3.04
N GLY A 15 -4.01 7.48 2.00
CA GLY A 15 -4.15 8.78 1.36
C GLY A 15 -4.41 8.61 -0.14
N LEU A 16 -5.16 9.53 -0.73
CA LEU A 16 -5.29 9.66 -2.17
C LEU A 16 -4.76 11.04 -2.54
N ASP A 17 -3.64 11.07 -3.25
CA ASP A 17 -3.10 12.29 -3.81
C ASP A 17 -3.48 12.34 -5.29
N TRP A 18 -4.05 13.44 -5.73
CA TRP A 18 -4.52 13.59 -7.11
C TRP A 18 -3.37 13.75 -8.12
N LEU A 19 -2.18 14.12 -7.65
CA LEU A 19 -0.96 14.23 -8.46
C LEU A 19 -0.10 12.97 -8.34
N ASP A 20 0.05 12.45 -7.12
CA ASP A 20 0.95 11.32 -6.82
C ASP A 20 0.26 9.95 -6.76
N GLY A 21 -1.08 9.91 -6.86
CA GLY A 21 -1.86 8.67 -6.84
C GLY A 21 -2.00 8.05 -5.44
N PRO A 22 -2.15 6.72 -5.35
CA PRO A 22 -2.37 6.04 -4.08
C PRO A 22 -1.19 6.24 -3.13
N SER A 23 -1.49 6.68 -1.91
CA SER A 23 -0.51 7.08 -0.91
C SER A 23 -0.75 6.31 0.38
N LEU A 24 0.32 5.94 1.08
CA LEU A 24 0.24 5.40 2.43
C LEU A 24 1.09 6.25 3.35
N LEU A 25 0.48 6.74 4.42
CA LEU A 25 1.17 7.44 5.49
C LEU A 25 1.49 6.43 6.58
N ILE A 26 2.74 6.37 7.04
CA ILE A 26 3.16 5.58 8.19
C ILE A 26 3.71 6.56 9.22
N HIS A 27 3.10 6.60 10.41
CA HIS A 27 3.43 7.61 11.44
C HIS A 27 3.34 9.07 10.95
N GLY A 28 2.46 9.34 9.97
CA GLY A 28 2.28 10.67 9.38
C GLY A 28 3.23 11.00 8.23
N GLU A 29 4.18 10.13 7.89
CA GLU A 29 5.11 10.31 6.78
C GLU A 29 4.73 9.46 5.56
N ARG A 30 4.91 10.01 4.36
CA ARG A 30 4.63 9.29 3.10
C ARG A 30 5.64 8.16 2.91
N ALA A 31 5.14 6.95 2.74
CA ALA A 31 5.94 5.79 2.36
C ALA A 31 6.43 5.92 0.91
N ALA A 32 7.60 6.56 0.71
CA ALA A 32 8.18 6.83 -0.60
C ALA A 32 8.48 5.55 -1.41
N ASP A 33 8.60 4.44 -0.72
CA ASP A 33 8.91 3.15 -1.31
C ASP A 33 7.65 2.39 -1.73
N LEU A 34 6.44 2.84 -1.39
CA LEU A 34 5.18 2.20 -1.81
C LEU A 34 5.03 2.07 -3.33
N THR A 35 5.31 3.15 -4.07
CA THR A 35 5.02 3.29 -5.51
C THR A 35 5.52 2.11 -6.36
N PRO A 36 6.80 1.69 -6.32
CA PRO A 36 7.27 0.57 -7.12
C PRO A 36 6.61 -0.78 -6.78
N ARG A 37 6.10 -0.99 -5.56
CA ARG A 37 5.39 -2.25 -5.22
C ARG A 37 3.97 -2.25 -5.77
N VAL A 38 3.30 -1.09 -5.74
CA VAL A 38 2.01 -0.90 -6.39
C VAL A 38 2.15 -1.06 -7.90
N LEU A 39 3.25 -0.59 -8.49
CA LEU A 39 3.51 -0.75 -9.92
C LEU A 39 3.60 -2.23 -10.31
N SER A 40 4.35 -3.05 -9.57
CA SER A 40 4.43 -4.50 -9.85
C SER A 40 3.07 -5.20 -9.72
N LEU A 41 2.24 -4.80 -8.76
CA LEU A 41 0.87 -5.30 -8.69
C LEU A 41 0.04 -4.89 -9.93
N VAL A 42 0.15 -3.63 -10.37
CA VAL A 42 -0.61 -3.05 -11.49
C VAL A 42 -0.18 -3.59 -12.84
N GLU A 43 1.13 -3.65 -13.08
CA GLU A 43 1.71 -4.02 -14.37
C GLU A 43 1.87 -5.53 -14.51
N ASP A 44 2.40 -6.21 -13.48
CA ASP A 44 2.70 -7.64 -13.52
C ASP A 44 1.58 -8.51 -12.94
N GLY A 45 0.62 -7.91 -12.22
CA GLY A 45 -0.38 -8.65 -11.46
C GLY A 45 0.19 -9.37 -10.25
N ASP A 46 1.43 -9.08 -9.84
CA ASP A 46 2.11 -9.75 -8.73
C ASP A 46 1.88 -9.00 -7.39
N PRO A 47 1.13 -9.57 -6.45
CA PRO A 47 0.93 -8.96 -5.13
C PRO A 47 2.11 -9.17 -4.17
N ALA A 48 3.02 -10.11 -4.44
CA ALA A 48 4.04 -10.54 -3.48
C ALA A 48 4.98 -9.42 -3.00
N PRO A 49 5.47 -8.51 -3.88
CA PRO A 49 6.34 -7.41 -3.44
C PRO A 49 5.64 -6.45 -2.48
N LEU A 50 4.34 -6.21 -2.70
CA LEU A 50 3.53 -5.32 -1.88
C LEU A 50 3.16 -5.98 -0.55
N GLU A 51 2.74 -7.25 -0.55
CA GLU A 51 2.44 -8.00 0.68
C GLU A 51 3.67 -8.12 1.58
N ALA A 52 4.83 -8.48 1.03
CA ALA A 52 6.06 -8.59 1.79
C ALA A 52 6.48 -7.24 2.40
N TRP A 53 6.25 -6.15 1.68
CA TRP A 53 6.52 -4.81 2.18
C TRP A 53 5.59 -4.42 3.33
N LEU A 54 4.28 -4.65 3.19
CA LEU A 54 3.30 -4.37 4.25
C LEU A 54 3.66 -5.09 5.54
N VAL A 55 4.01 -6.39 5.47
CA VAL A 55 4.42 -7.18 6.64
C VAL A 55 5.67 -6.60 7.30
N ARG A 56 6.70 -6.22 6.52
CA ARG A 56 7.92 -5.58 7.07
C ARG A 56 7.62 -4.24 7.73
N SER A 57 6.65 -3.49 7.22
CA SER A 57 6.18 -2.22 7.78
C SER A 57 5.24 -2.40 8.98
N GLY A 58 4.96 -3.64 9.41
CA GLY A 58 4.06 -3.95 10.53
C GLY A 58 2.57 -3.83 10.18
N ILE A 59 2.24 -3.72 8.89
CA ILE A 59 0.89 -3.52 8.38
C ILE A 59 0.31 -4.88 7.99
N ARG A 60 -0.84 -5.26 8.56
CA ARG A 60 -1.57 -6.48 8.18
C ARG A 60 -2.69 -6.16 7.20
N ALA A 61 -2.67 -6.83 6.04
CA ALA A 61 -3.81 -6.80 5.12
C ALA A 61 -4.90 -7.78 5.61
N GLU A 62 -6.12 -7.29 5.90
CA GLU A 62 -7.25 -8.15 6.26
C GLU A 62 -7.86 -8.90 5.06
N LYS A 63 -7.62 -8.40 3.84
CA LYS A 63 -8.08 -9.03 2.60
C LYS A 63 -6.89 -9.21 1.66
N PRO A 64 -6.91 -10.24 0.80
CA PRO A 64 -5.90 -10.39 -0.25
C PRO A 64 -5.80 -9.10 -1.06
N VAL A 65 -4.58 -8.63 -1.25
CA VAL A 65 -4.31 -7.43 -2.05
C VAL A 65 -4.60 -7.76 -3.51
N ARG A 66 -5.53 -7.02 -4.12
CA ARG A 66 -5.99 -7.26 -5.48
C ARG A 66 -6.43 -5.97 -6.16
N LEU A 67 -6.26 -5.92 -7.47
CA LEU A 67 -6.83 -4.86 -8.29
C LEU A 67 -8.32 -5.17 -8.50
N VAL A 68 -9.17 -4.27 -8.00
CA VAL A 68 -10.63 -4.22 -8.25
C VAL A 68 -10.99 -2.90 -8.90
#